data_AF-A0A661LK21-F1
#
_entry.id   AF-A0A661LK21-F1
#
_cell.length_a   1.000
_cell.length_b   1.000
_cell.length_c   1.000
_cell.angle_alpha   90.00
_cell.angle_beta   90.00
_cell.angle_gamma   90.00
#
_symmetry.space_group_name_H-M   'P 1'
#
loop_
_entity.id
_entity.type
_entity.pdbx_description
1 polymer ?
#
loop_
_entity_poly.entity_id
_entity_poly.type
_entity_poly.pdbx_seq_one_letter_code
_entity_poly.pdbx_strand_id
1 'polypeptide(L)'
;MVIPTGIFFYYQQGERLRDFPQALGSILEKDSVFLYDAFYPSKPKSSFDLEPIPVETLHKVHLPEMVDRVRATGNYEGALYSAAGTLAAAVRIWSGEIINAFVFTGYGDHHAGSNFFGGGCYFNGAAIAIHELQERLGAKRFAIIDTDPHHGDGTWELFENNLAVLYICFCSGSFQEKNQNVNIHVPFRVKDSSYFALAKDCFQRWVKVFQPEIIFWNWGYDGTIGEYGDTGLRPDLHLQMAGEIKKLANVVCSGRLIIILCGGSRRDYANFLIPRIITILADKYTTQSFDDV
;
A
#
# COMPACT_ATOMS: atom_id res chain seq x y z
N MET A 1 25.58 6.53 -2.09
CA MET A 1 24.72 7.30 -1.16
C MET A 1 23.51 6.43 -0.85
N VAL A 2 23.09 6.35 0.41
CA VAL A 2 21.90 5.54 0.77
C VAL A 2 20.67 6.36 0.38
N ILE A 3 19.86 5.84 -0.53
CA ILE A 3 18.58 6.48 -0.86
C ILE A 3 17.60 6.15 0.28
N PRO A 4 16.98 7.15 0.93
CA PRO A 4 16.16 6.96 2.14
C PRO A 4 14.81 6.28 1.86
N THR A 5 14.19 5.76 2.92
CA THR A 5 12.79 5.32 2.96
C THR A 5 11.88 6.47 3.34
N GLY A 6 10.78 6.66 2.61
CA GLY A 6 9.75 7.65 2.95
C GLY A 6 8.69 7.09 3.89
N ILE A 7 8.24 7.90 4.83
CA ILE A 7 7.04 7.65 5.65
C ILE A 7 6.07 8.79 5.36
N PHE A 8 4.91 8.48 4.83
CA PHE A 8 3.87 9.46 4.52
C PHE A 8 2.76 9.32 5.55
N PHE A 9 2.59 10.33 6.38
CA PHE A 9 1.70 10.31 7.52
C PHE A 9 0.70 11.45 7.44
N TYR A 10 -0.58 11.09 7.44
CA TYR A 10 -1.68 12.02 7.66
C TYR A 10 -2.23 11.78 9.07
N TYR A 11 -2.14 12.79 9.93
CA TYR A 11 -2.68 12.68 11.27
C TYR A 11 -4.21 12.73 11.26
N GLN A 12 -4.82 11.66 11.75
CA GLN A 12 -6.25 11.53 11.94
C GLN A 12 -6.57 11.16 13.38
N GLN A 13 -7.69 11.67 13.89
CA GLN A 13 -8.24 11.21 15.15
C GLN A 13 -8.89 9.82 14.97
N GLY A 14 -8.35 8.80 15.65
CA GLY A 14 -8.89 7.44 15.61
C GLY A 14 -8.13 6.50 16.55
N GLU A 15 -8.71 5.35 16.87
CA GLU A 15 -8.08 4.36 17.76
C GLU A 15 -6.91 3.62 17.08
N ARG A 16 -7.11 3.18 15.83
CA ARG A 16 -6.15 2.35 15.08
C ARG A 16 -4.73 2.91 15.09
N LEU A 17 -4.61 4.21 14.77
CA LEU A 17 -3.33 4.90 14.54
C LEU A 17 -2.99 5.91 15.64
N ARG A 18 -3.69 5.86 16.79
CA ARG A 18 -3.55 6.84 17.89
C ARG A 18 -2.10 7.07 18.34
N ASP A 19 -1.30 6.01 18.34
CA ASP A 19 0.08 6.06 18.86
C ASP A 19 1.09 6.59 17.85
N PHE A 20 0.67 6.86 16.61
CA PHE A 20 1.57 7.32 15.55
C PHE A 20 1.55 8.85 15.46
N PRO A 21 2.71 9.46 15.16
CA PRO A 21 3.98 8.83 14.77
C PRO A 21 4.88 8.38 15.95
N GLN A 22 4.49 8.59 17.21
CA GLN A 22 5.35 8.32 18.38
C GLN A 22 5.77 6.85 18.52
N ALA A 23 4.92 5.91 18.14
CA ALA A 23 5.20 4.47 18.12
C ALA A 23 6.35 4.09 17.16
N LEU A 24 6.73 4.98 16.24
CA LEU A 24 7.88 4.78 15.36
C LEU A 24 9.21 5.01 16.11
N GLY A 25 9.20 5.75 17.22
CA GLY A 25 10.37 5.94 18.09
C GLY A 25 11.64 6.29 17.33
N SER A 26 12.72 5.55 17.59
CA SER A 26 14.04 5.76 16.99
C SER A 26 14.11 5.52 15.47
N ILE A 27 13.06 4.98 14.84
CA ILE A 27 13.00 4.87 13.37
C ILE A 27 13.06 6.27 12.74
N LEU A 28 12.40 7.26 13.35
CA LEU A 28 12.34 8.64 12.85
C LEU A 28 13.67 9.38 13.01
N GLU A 29 14.59 8.85 13.82
CA GLU A 29 15.92 9.44 14.07
C GLU A 29 16.98 8.92 13.07
N LYS A 30 16.64 7.93 12.24
CA LYS A 30 17.55 7.39 11.22
C LYS A 30 17.69 8.36 10.06
N ASP A 31 18.92 8.71 9.67
CA ASP A 31 19.21 9.51 8.47
C ASP A 31 18.66 8.88 7.17
N SER A 32 18.41 7.57 7.18
CA SER A 32 17.83 6.82 6.06
C SER A 32 16.30 6.82 6.03
N VAL A 33 15.64 7.67 6.81
CA VAL A 33 14.17 7.75 6.91
C VAL A 33 13.71 9.21 6.83
N PHE A 34 12.79 9.50 5.91
CA PHE A 34 12.17 10.81 5.79
C PHE A 34 10.68 10.75 6.15
N LEU A 35 10.24 11.62 7.06
CA LEU A 35 8.83 11.76 7.42
C LEU A 35 8.21 12.91 6.62
N TYR A 36 7.16 12.61 5.87
CA TYR A 36 6.28 13.56 5.21
C TYR A 36 4.96 13.57 5.99
N ASP A 37 4.67 14.68 6.65
CA ASP A 37 3.58 14.79 7.60
C ASP A 37 2.55 15.84 7.18
N ALA A 38 1.28 15.52 7.40
CA ALA A 38 0.16 16.43 7.35
C ALA A 38 -0.56 16.44 8.71
N PHE A 39 -0.69 17.65 9.29
CA PHE A 39 -1.50 17.99 10.46
C PHE A 39 -1.10 17.40 11.81
N TYR A 40 0.03 16.72 11.96
CA TYR A 40 0.41 16.26 13.30
C TYR A 40 0.75 17.45 14.22
N PRO A 41 0.06 17.62 15.37
CA PRO A 41 0.19 18.85 16.18
C PRO A 41 1.61 19.09 16.72
N SER A 42 2.40 18.03 16.88
CA SER A 42 3.76 18.06 17.40
C SER A 42 4.78 17.58 16.37
N LYS A 43 4.59 17.99 15.11
CA LYS A 43 5.42 17.67 13.95
C LYS A 43 6.93 17.85 14.24
N PRO A 44 7.77 16.82 14.00
CA PRO A 44 9.22 16.95 14.11
C PRO A 44 9.75 18.00 13.12
N LYS A 45 10.71 18.84 13.54
CA LYS A 45 11.29 19.89 12.67
C LYS A 45 11.96 19.36 11.40
N SER A 46 12.38 18.09 11.40
CA SER A 46 13.01 17.41 10.27
C SER A 46 12.01 16.87 9.23
N SER A 47 10.71 16.98 9.48
CA SER A 47 9.69 16.44 8.58
C SER A 47 9.32 17.41 7.47
N PHE A 48 8.98 16.84 6.32
CA PHE A 48 8.50 17.57 5.14
C PHE A 48 6.97 17.73 5.21
N ASP A 49 6.44 18.75 4.56
CA ASP A 49 4.99 18.92 4.43
C ASP A 49 4.44 17.94 3.38
N LEU A 50 3.35 17.26 3.72
CA LEU A 50 2.55 16.52 2.77
C LEU A 50 1.43 17.44 2.27
N GLU A 51 1.45 17.76 0.98
CA GLU A 51 0.45 18.61 0.34
C GLU A 51 -0.74 17.78 -0.17
N PRO A 52 -1.96 18.34 -0.22
CA PRO A 52 -3.13 17.65 -0.75
C PRO A 52 -3.04 17.44 -2.27
N ILE A 53 -3.80 16.47 -2.78
CA ILE A 53 -3.95 16.24 -4.22
C ILE A 53 -4.80 17.36 -4.85
N PRO A 54 -4.39 17.98 -5.98
CA PRO A 54 -5.26 18.86 -6.76
C PRO A 54 -6.49 18.11 -7.27
N VAL A 55 -7.67 18.73 -7.24
CA VAL A 55 -8.92 18.06 -7.63
C VAL A 55 -8.88 17.51 -9.06
N GLU A 56 -8.19 18.19 -9.97
CA GLU A 56 -8.00 17.78 -11.36
C GLU A 56 -7.28 16.43 -11.44
N THR A 57 -6.41 16.14 -10.47
CA THR A 57 -5.69 14.86 -10.37
C THR A 57 -6.60 13.75 -9.87
N LEU A 58 -7.60 14.05 -9.02
CA LEU A 58 -8.64 13.07 -8.66
C LEU A 58 -9.50 12.71 -9.87
N HIS A 59 -9.83 13.70 -10.70
CA HIS A 59 -10.68 13.52 -11.89
C HIS A 59 -10.07 12.66 -13.00
N LYS A 60 -8.77 12.35 -12.90
CA LYS A 60 -8.08 11.38 -13.76
C LYS A 60 -8.52 9.93 -13.49
N VAL A 61 -9.05 9.65 -12.30
CA VAL A 61 -9.43 8.29 -11.86
C VAL A 61 -10.91 8.23 -11.49
N HIS A 62 -11.40 9.23 -10.76
CA HIS A 62 -12.75 9.26 -10.21
C HIS A 62 -13.61 10.30 -10.92
N LEU A 63 -14.82 9.90 -11.32
CA LEU A 63 -15.77 10.81 -11.97
C LEU A 63 -16.09 12.00 -11.05
N PRO A 64 -16.36 13.19 -11.60
CA PRO A 64 -16.69 14.37 -10.80
C PRO A 64 -17.81 14.14 -9.78
N GLU A 65 -18.86 13.42 -10.17
CA GLU A 65 -19.99 13.09 -9.31
C GLU A 65 -19.58 12.18 -8.15
N MET A 66 -18.59 11.30 -8.35
CA MET A 66 -18.03 10.47 -7.29
C MET A 66 -17.28 11.33 -6.28
N VAL A 67 -16.43 12.25 -6.74
CA VAL A 67 -15.68 13.18 -5.88
C VAL A 67 -16.64 14.03 -5.05
N ASP A 68 -17.74 14.52 -5.63
CA ASP A 68 -18.76 15.30 -4.92
C ASP A 68 -19.50 14.46 -3.86
N ARG A 69 -19.80 13.19 -4.14
CA ARG A 69 -20.35 12.28 -3.13
C ARG A 69 -19.37 12.04 -1.98
N VAL A 70 -18.07 11.93 -2.24
CA VAL A 70 -17.05 11.82 -1.18
C VAL A 70 -17.02 13.11 -0.33
N ARG A 71 -17.06 14.29 -0.96
CA ARG A 71 -17.17 15.59 -0.27
C ARG A 71 -18.34 15.65 0.70
N ALA A 72 -19.50 15.14 0.28
CA ALA A 72 -20.70 15.12 1.10
C ALA A 72 -20.62 14.22 2.34
N THR A 73 -19.61 13.34 2.46
CA THR A 73 -19.50 12.40 3.59
C THR A 73 -18.85 13.00 4.85
N GLY A 74 -18.22 14.16 4.75
CA GLY A 74 -17.40 14.73 5.83
C GLY A 74 -16.01 14.09 5.99
N ASN A 75 -15.69 13.04 5.23
CA ASN A 75 -14.40 12.33 5.27
C ASN A 75 -13.42 12.77 4.17
N TYR A 76 -13.81 13.76 3.36
CA TYR A 76 -13.06 14.15 2.16
C TYR A 76 -11.63 14.57 2.43
N GLU A 77 -11.37 15.35 3.49
CA GLU A 77 -10.01 15.80 3.79
C GLU A 77 -9.10 14.60 4.07
N GLY A 78 -9.47 13.71 4.99
CA GLY A 78 -8.59 12.58 5.28
C GLY A 78 -8.50 11.56 4.13
N ALA A 79 -9.55 11.41 3.32
CA ALA A 79 -9.48 10.64 2.08
C ALA A 79 -8.49 11.26 1.08
N LEU A 80 -8.52 12.58 0.94
CA LEU A 80 -7.63 13.35 0.06
C LEU A 80 -6.17 13.18 0.47
N TYR A 81 -5.87 13.30 1.77
CA TYR A 81 -4.50 13.16 2.27
C TYR A 81 -4.00 11.71 2.30
N SER A 82 -4.90 10.73 2.45
CA SER A 82 -4.56 9.32 2.30
C SER A 82 -4.07 9.03 0.88
N ALA A 83 -4.83 9.48 -0.13
CA ALA A 83 -4.40 9.38 -1.52
C ALA A 83 -3.14 10.23 -1.80
N ALA A 84 -3.03 11.41 -1.19
CA ALA A 84 -1.89 12.32 -1.37
C ALA A 84 -0.57 11.67 -0.95
N GLY A 85 -0.57 10.93 0.17
CA GLY A 85 0.59 10.19 0.63
C GLY A 85 1.09 9.21 -0.43
N THR A 86 0.19 8.44 -1.04
CA THR A 86 0.53 7.47 -2.10
C THR A 86 1.06 8.16 -3.36
N LEU A 87 0.41 9.23 -3.82
CA LEU A 87 0.87 10.01 -4.97
C LEU A 87 2.26 10.63 -4.73
N ALA A 88 2.44 11.27 -3.57
CA ALA A 88 3.69 11.93 -3.20
C ALA A 88 4.84 10.92 -3.06
N ALA A 89 4.57 9.73 -2.52
CA ALA A 89 5.52 8.63 -2.46
C ALA A 89 5.95 8.17 -3.86
N ALA A 90 4.99 7.94 -4.76
CA ALA A 90 5.25 7.49 -6.12
C ALA A 90 6.12 8.47 -6.90
N VAL A 91 5.77 9.77 -6.87
CA VAL A 91 6.55 10.82 -7.56
C VAL A 91 7.99 10.87 -7.05
N ARG A 92 8.19 10.79 -5.73
CA ARG A 92 9.52 10.88 -5.10
C ARG A 92 10.38 9.63 -5.30
N ILE A 93 9.75 8.46 -5.35
CA ILE A 93 10.44 7.22 -5.73
C ILE A 93 10.89 7.31 -7.19
N TRP A 94 10.03 7.83 -8.06
CA TRP A 94 10.35 7.95 -9.48
C TRP A 94 11.45 9.00 -9.76
N SER A 95 11.48 10.10 -9.00
CA SER A 95 12.55 11.11 -9.07
C SER A 95 13.87 10.68 -8.42
N GLY A 96 13.87 9.58 -7.66
CA GLY A 96 15.05 9.06 -6.96
C GLY A 96 15.35 9.74 -5.62
N GLU A 97 14.42 10.52 -5.08
CA GLU A 97 14.54 11.16 -3.76
C GLU A 97 14.47 10.15 -2.60
N ILE A 98 13.61 9.15 -2.74
CA ILE A 98 13.45 8.02 -1.82
C ILE A 98 13.43 6.71 -2.62
N ILE A 99 13.70 5.56 -2.01
CA ILE A 99 13.75 4.27 -2.72
C ILE A 99 12.45 3.47 -2.57
N ASN A 100 11.84 3.57 -1.40
CA ASN A 100 10.60 2.90 -1.06
C ASN A 100 9.85 3.73 0.00
N ALA A 101 8.59 3.38 0.24
CA ALA A 101 7.76 4.14 1.16
C ALA A 101 6.77 3.27 1.94
N PHE A 102 6.41 3.74 3.13
CA PHE A 102 5.21 3.33 3.86
C PHE A 102 4.24 4.51 3.94
N VAL A 103 3.00 4.29 3.50
CA VAL A 103 1.96 5.31 3.47
C VAL A 103 0.89 4.94 4.50
N PHE A 104 0.76 5.79 5.52
CA PHE A 104 -0.37 5.73 6.43
C PHE A 104 -1.59 6.29 5.73
N THR A 105 -2.64 5.49 5.67
CA THR A 105 -3.94 5.92 5.21
C THR A 105 -4.93 5.93 6.37
N GLY A 106 -5.75 6.97 6.41
CA GLY A 106 -6.91 7.06 7.29
C GLY A 106 -8.12 6.31 6.74
N TYR A 107 -8.12 6.10 5.43
CA TYR A 107 -9.17 5.49 4.63
C TYR A 107 -8.53 4.56 3.59
N GLY A 108 -9.16 3.43 3.30
CA GLY A 108 -8.61 2.48 2.34
C GLY A 108 -8.67 3.00 0.89
N ASP A 109 -8.01 2.25 0.00
CA ASP A 109 -7.95 2.57 -1.43
C ASP A 109 -8.81 1.62 -2.27
N HIS A 110 -8.72 0.32 -2.01
CA HIS A 110 -9.02 -0.71 -3.01
C HIS A 110 -10.50 -0.94 -3.36
N HIS A 111 -11.43 -0.41 -2.57
CA HIS A 111 -12.88 -0.43 -2.84
C HIS A 111 -13.37 0.85 -3.55
N ALA A 112 -12.49 1.82 -3.82
CA ALA A 112 -12.84 3.02 -4.57
C ALA A 112 -12.62 2.78 -6.07
N GLY A 113 -13.71 2.73 -6.83
CA GLY A 113 -13.71 2.65 -8.29
C GLY A 113 -13.91 4.02 -8.95
N SER A 114 -14.13 4.02 -10.27
CA SER A 114 -14.31 5.24 -11.05
C SER A 114 -15.54 6.05 -10.62
N ASN A 115 -16.65 5.37 -10.31
CA ASN A 115 -17.91 6.02 -9.92
C ASN A 115 -18.59 5.35 -8.70
N PHE A 116 -17.83 4.72 -7.83
CA PHE A 116 -18.34 4.18 -6.56
C PHE A 116 -17.23 4.14 -5.51
N PHE A 117 -17.64 4.06 -4.25
CA PHE A 117 -16.74 3.90 -3.11
C PHE A 117 -17.50 3.20 -1.98
N GLY A 118 -16.77 2.57 -1.06
CA GLY A 118 -17.35 1.76 0.01
C GLY A 118 -16.29 1.13 0.90
N GLY A 119 -16.71 0.39 1.93
CA GLY A 119 -15.78 -0.36 2.79
C GLY A 119 -14.73 0.49 3.52
N GLY A 120 -15.02 1.77 3.78
CA GLY A 120 -14.05 2.72 4.35
C GLY A 120 -13.00 3.22 3.35
N CYS A 121 -13.16 2.91 2.06
CA CYS A 121 -12.35 3.47 0.97
C CYS A 121 -13.11 4.60 0.27
N TYR A 122 -12.41 5.67 -0.08
CA TYR A 122 -13.01 6.86 -0.70
C TYR A 122 -12.32 7.29 -1.99
N PHE A 123 -10.99 7.23 -2.06
CA PHE A 123 -10.22 7.47 -3.30
C PHE A 123 -9.17 6.37 -3.44
N ASN A 124 -8.82 6.02 -4.68
CA ASN A 124 -7.83 4.98 -4.97
C ASN A 124 -6.46 5.62 -5.20
N GLY A 125 -5.69 5.78 -4.12
CA GLY A 125 -4.37 6.42 -4.15
C GLY A 125 -3.38 5.73 -5.10
N ALA A 126 -3.38 4.40 -5.14
CA ALA A 126 -2.57 3.63 -6.09
C ALA A 126 -2.91 3.99 -7.55
N ALA A 127 -4.20 4.06 -7.89
CA ALA A 127 -4.62 4.40 -9.25
C ALA A 127 -4.27 5.84 -9.64
N ILE A 128 -4.45 6.79 -8.70
CA ILE A 128 -4.08 8.19 -8.92
C ILE A 128 -2.56 8.31 -9.15
N ALA A 129 -1.76 7.62 -8.33
CA ALA A 129 -0.31 7.59 -8.48
C ALA A 129 0.12 6.98 -9.83
N ILE A 130 -0.47 5.86 -10.24
CA ILE A 130 -0.17 5.21 -11.53
C ILE A 130 -0.45 6.16 -12.69
N HIS A 131 -1.61 6.82 -12.70
CA HIS A 131 -1.97 7.75 -13.78
C HIS A 131 -0.98 8.92 -13.86
N GLU A 132 -0.56 9.46 -12.71
CA GLU A 132 0.43 10.54 -12.69
C GLU A 132 1.80 10.10 -13.18
N LEU A 133 2.28 8.94 -12.71
CA LEU A 133 3.55 8.36 -13.16
C LEU A 133 3.54 8.07 -14.68
N GLN A 134 2.41 7.57 -15.19
CA GLN A 134 2.28 7.19 -16.59
C GLN A 134 2.27 8.40 -17.52
N GLU A 135 1.46 9.42 -17.21
CA GLU A 135 1.29 10.59 -18.08
C GLU A 135 2.44 11.57 -18.00
N ARG A 136 2.93 11.88 -16.79
CA ARG A 136 3.87 12.98 -16.60
C ARG A 136 5.32 12.52 -16.50
N LEU A 137 5.54 11.29 -16.05
CA LEU A 137 6.86 10.79 -15.71
C LEU A 137 7.31 9.60 -16.57
N GLY A 138 6.44 9.13 -17.46
CA GLY A 138 6.77 8.19 -18.52
C GLY A 138 6.85 6.73 -18.08
N ALA A 139 6.48 6.39 -16.85
CA ALA A 139 6.41 5.01 -16.38
C ALA A 139 5.39 4.20 -17.21
N LYS A 140 5.68 2.91 -17.44
CA LYS A 140 4.96 2.06 -18.40
C LYS A 140 4.38 0.80 -17.78
N ARG A 141 4.96 0.24 -16.71
CA ARG A 141 4.49 -1.01 -16.10
C ARG A 141 4.41 -0.89 -14.58
N PHE A 142 3.26 -1.22 -14.02
CA PHE A 142 2.97 -1.10 -12.59
C PHE A 142 2.42 -2.42 -12.07
N ALA A 143 2.83 -2.85 -10.88
CA ALA A 143 2.20 -3.97 -10.20
C ALA A 143 1.52 -3.50 -8.93
N ILE A 144 0.28 -3.92 -8.71
CA ILE A 144 -0.46 -3.79 -7.46
C ILE A 144 -0.59 -5.20 -6.88
N ILE A 145 0.03 -5.43 -5.74
CA ILE A 145 -0.14 -6.64 -4.93
C ILE A 145 -1.10 -6.26 -3.81
N ASP A 146 -2.21 -6.95 -3.69
CA ASP A 146 -3.23 -6.67 -2.67
C ASP A 146 -3.43 -7.88 -1.77
N THR A 147 -3.00 -7.73 -0.53
CA THR A 147 -3.07 -8.78 0.50
C THR A 147 -4.14 -8.49 1.54
N ASP A 148 -4.95 -7.45 1.36
CA ASP A 148 -6.18 -7.29 2.12
C ASP A 148 -7.13 -8.47 1.78
N PRO A 149 -7.75 -9.13 2.77
CA PRO A 149 -8.58 -10.32 2.54
C PRO A 149 -9.89 -10.00 1.78
N HIS A 150 -10.29 -8.73 1.74
CA HIS A 150 -11.45 -8.28 0.98
C HIS A 150 -11.09 -8.09 -0.49
N HIS A 151 -12.03 -8.43 -1.37
CA HIS A 151 -11.81 -8.20 -2.79
C HIS A 151 -11.78 -6.70 -3.07
N GLY A 152 -10.64 -6.19 -3.56
CA GLY A 152 -10.52 -4.81 -4.03
C GLY A 152 -11.22 -4.61 -5.37
N ASP A 153 -12.54 -4.50 -5.33
CA ASP A 153 -13.45 -4.33 -6.47
C ASP A 153 -13.24 -3.00 -7.21
N GLY A 154 -12.89 -1.93 -6.49
CA GLY A 154 -12.52 -0.64 -7.08
C GLY A 154 -11.24 -0.75 -7.91
N THR A 155 -10.17 -1.32 -7.34
CA THR A 155 -8.92 -1.56 -8.07
C THR A 155 -9.12 -2.50 -9.26
N TRP A 156 -9.96 -3.53 -9.09
CA TRP A 156 -10.32 -4.42 -10.18
C TRP A 156 -10.98 -3.65 -11.34
N GLU A 157 -12.04 -2.89 -11.06
CA GLU A 157 -12.80 -2.13 -12.07
C GLU A 157 -11.92 -1.13 -12.82
N LEU A 158 -11.04 -0.42 -12.11
CA LEU A 158 -10.15 0.58 -12.70
C LEU A 158 -9.11 -0.02 -13.67
N PHE A 159 -8.70 -1.27 -13.47
CA PHE A 159 -7.56 -1.85 -14.20
C PHE A 159 -7.87 -3.10 -15.02
N GLU A 160 -9.08 -3.67 -14.97
CA GLU A 160 -9.39 -4.92 -15.67
C GLU A 160 -9.20 -4.90 -17.19
N ASN A 161 -9.10 -3.70 -17.79
CA ASN A 161 -8.84 -3.51 -19.22
C ASN A 161 -7.50 -2.79 -19.50
N ASN A 162 -6.64 -2.59 -18.48
CA ASN A 162 -5.37 -1.89 -18.60
C ASN A 162 -4.18 -2.86 -18.55
N LEU A 163 -3.56 -3.13 -19.70
CA LEU A 163 -2.42 -4.06 -19.81
C LEU A 163 -1.10 -3.51 -19.23
N ALA A 164 -1.04 -2.22 -18.89
CA ALA A 164 0.10 -1.60 -18.23
C ALA A 164 0.14 -1.85 -16.71
N VAL A 165 -0.93 -2.42 -16.15
CA VAL A 165 -1.06 -2.66 -14.71
C VAL A 165 -1.35 -4.13 -14.45
N LEU A 166 -0.46 -4.78 -13.69
CA LEU A 166 -0.69 -6.11 -13.11
C LEU A 166 -1.34 -5.94 -11.74
N TYR A 167 -2.55 -6.46 -11.55
CA TYR A 167 -3.24 -6.49 -10.27
C TYR A 167 -3.36 -7.93 -9.77
N ILE A 168 -2.80 -8.22 -8.59
CA ILE A 168 -2.92 -9.53 -7.93
C ILE A 168 -3.63 -9.32 -6.59
N CYS A 169 -4.83 -9.88 -6.44
CA CYS A 169 -5.67 -9.75 -5.25
C CYS A 169 -5.79 -11.09 -4.52
N PHE A 170 -5.35 -11.15 -3.26
CA PHE A 170 -5.46 -12.33 -2.39
C PHE A 170 -6.72 -12.23 -1.54
N CYS A 171 -7.85 -12.72 -2.05
CA CYS A 171 -9.15 -12.49 -1.43
C CYS A 171 -9.98 -13.77 -1.31
N SER A 172 -11.10 -13.68 -0.58
CA SER A 172 -12.05 -14.80 -0.43
C SER A 172 -12.83 -15.16 -1.71
N GLY A 173 -12.77 -14.32 -2.74
CA GLY A 173 -13.42 -14.56 -4.03
C GLY A 173 -12.85 -15.76 -4.79
N SER A 174 -13.58 -16.23 -5.80
CA SER A 174 -13.11 -17.31 -6.68
C SER A 174 -11.86 -16.90 -7.46
N PHE A 175 -11.02 -17.87 -7.81
CA PHE A 175 -9.92 -17.62 -8.73
C PHE A 175 -10.46 -17.09 -10.06
N GLN A 176 -9.89 -15.98 -10.52
CA GLN A 176 -10.25 -15.34 -11.78
C GLN A 176 -9.02 -14.67 -12.37
N GLU A 177 -8.77 -14.90 -13.65
CA GLU A 177 -7.70 -14.24 -14.41
C GLU A 177 -8.33 -13.60 -15.63
N LYS A 178 -8.29 -12.26 -15.71
CA LYS A 178 -8.80 -11.46 -16.83
C LYS A 178 -7.75 -10.41 -17.17
N ASN A 179 -7.16 -10.51 -18.36
CA ASN A 179 -6.04 -9.67 -18.77
C ASN A 179 -4.89 -9.75 -17.74
N GLN A 180 -4.52 -8.61 -17.15
CA GLN A 180 -3.49 -8.50 -16.12
C GLN A 180 -4.09 -8.40 -14.70
N ASN A 181 -5.39 -8.67 -14.54
CA ASN A 181 -6.03 -8.77 -13.23
C ASN A 181 -6.18 -10.23 -12.82
N VAL A 182 -5.72 -10.56 -11.62
CA VAL A 182 -5.68 -11.92 -11.08
C VAL A 182 -6.23 -11.92 -9.66
N ASN A 183 -7.40 -12.53 -9.48
CA ASN A 183 -7.91 -12.90 -8.17
C ASN A 183 -7.33 -14.26 -7.79
N ILE A 184 -6.61 -14.29 -6.69
CA ILE A 184 -6.10 -15.49 -6.04
C ILE A 184 -7.07 -15.86 -4.93
N HIS A 185 -7.69 -17.04 -5.05
CA HIS A 185 -8.59 -17.53 -4.02
C HIS A 185 -7.82 -17.89 -2.74
N VAL A 186 -8.17 -17.23 -1.64
CA VAL A 186 -7.70 -17.53 -0.29
C VAL A 186 -8.88 -18.07 0.51
N PRO A 187 -8.80 -19.29 1.06
CA PRO A 187 -9.88 -19.85 1.85
C PRO A 187 -10.05 -19.09 3.16
N PHE A 188 -11.26 -19.09 3.71
CA PHE A 188 -11.60 -18.42 4.98
C PHE A 188 -10.74 -18.88 6.18
N ARG A 189 -10.11 -20.06 6.10
CA ARG A 189 -9.11 -20.51 7.06
C ARG A 189 -7.90 -21.01 6.29
N VAL A 190 -6.79 -20.30 6.43
CA VAL A 190 -5.53 -20.62 5.76
C VAL A 190 -4.40 -20.68 6.78
N LYS A 191 -3.44 -21.59 6.56
CA LYS A 191 -2.20 -21.63 7.34
C LYS A 191 -1.20 -20.65 6.77
N ASP A 192 -0.43 -19.98 7.62
CA ASP A 192 0.60 -19.03 7.20
C ASP A 192 1.56 -19.62 6.15
N SER A 193 2.01 -20.86 6.34
CA SER A 193 2.91 -21.54 5.39
C SER A 193 2.29 -21.72 4.01
N SER A 194 0.99 -22.03 3.94
CA SER A 194 0.25 -22.20 2.69
C SER A 194 0.00 -20.86 2.02
N TYR A 195 -0.36 -19.81 2.78
CA TYR A 195 -0.53 -18.46 2.26
C TYR A 195 0.78 -17.92 1.69
N PHE A 196 1.88 -18.07 2.44
CA PHE A 196 3.20 -17.61 2.01
C PHE A 196 3.71 -18.34 0.77
N ALA A 197 3.56 -19.66 0.71
CA ALA A 197 3.91 -20.44 -0.48
C ALA A 197 3.09 -20.01 -1.71
N LEU A 198 1.78 -19.86 -1.54
CA LEU A 198 0.89 -19.36 -2.59
C LEU A 198 1.34 -17.98 -3.09
N ALA A 199 1.64 -17.04 -2.18
CA ALA A 199 2.11 -15.72 -2.55
C ALA A 199 3.43 -15.77 -3.35
N LYS A 200 4.40 -16.59 -2.91
CA LYS A 200 5.66 -16.76 -3.63
C LYS A 200 5.45 -17.32 -5.04
N ASP A 201 4.60 -18.33 -5.18
CA ASP A 201 4.26 -18.90 -6.49
C ASP A 201 3.63 -17.84 -7.39
N CYS A 202 2.75 -17.00 -6.84
CA CYS A 202 2.15 -15.87 -7.57
C CYS A 202 3.21 -14.86 -8.03
N PHE A 203 4.17 -14.52 -7.16
CA PHE A 203 5.24 -13.59 -7.49
C PHE A 203 6.14 -14.12 -8.62
N GLN A 204 6.46 -15.42 -8.61
CA GLN A 204 7.21 -16.04 -9.71
C GLN A 204 6.41 -16.03 -11.02
N ARG A 205 5.13 -16.41 -10.95
CA ARG A 205 4.29 -16.62 -12.14
C ARG A 205 3.92 -15.31 -12.82
N TRP A 206 3.53 -14.30 -12.07
CA TRP A 206 2.99 -13.06 -12.64
C TRP A 206 3.97 -11.89 -12.51
N VAL A 207 4.41 -11.55 -11.29
CA VAL A 207 5.18 -10.31 -11.07
C VAL A 207 6.55 -10.34 -11.76
N LYS A 208 7.29 -11.46 -11.63
CA LYS A 208 8.59 -11.61 -12.32
C LYS A 208 8.46 -11.68 -13.83
N VAL A 209 7.38 -12.21 -14.37
CA VAL A 209 7.16 -12.24 -15.83
C VAL A 209 6.78 -10.85 -16.34
N PHE A 210 5.96 -10.11 -15.59
CA PHE A 210 5.49 -8.78 -15.95
C PHE A 210 6.56 -7.68 -15.89
N GLN A 211 7.59 -7.85 -15.04
CA GLN A 211 8.71 -6.90 -14.88
C GLN A 211 8.21 -5.45 -14.64
N PRO A 212 7.45 -5.20 -13.55
CA PRO A 212 6.95 -3.87 -13.25
C PRO A 212 8.10 -2.91 -12.97
N GLU A 213 7.90 -1.62 -13.22
CA GLU A 213 8.86 -0.58 -12.90
C GLU A 213 8.71 -0.07 -11.46
N ILE A 214 7.56 -0.31 -10.83
CA ILE A 214 7.27 0.00 -9.43
C ILE A 214 6.17 -0.96 -8.92
N ILE A 215 6.25 -1.32 -7.63
CA ILE A 215 5.25 -2.13 -6.95
C ILE A 215 4.50 -1.27 -5.93
N PHE A 216 3.17 -1.31 -5.99
CA PHE A 216 2.27 -0.86 -4.94
C PHE A 216 1.78 -2.10 -4.19
N TRP A 217 1.92 -2.11 -2.87
CA TRP A 217 1.42 -3.17 -2.02
C TRP A 217 0.29 -2.61 -1.16
N ASN A 218 -0.95 -2.94 -1.53
CA ASN A 218 -2.12 -2.73 -0.69
C ASN A 218 -2.04 -3.72 0.47
N TRP A 219 -1.67 -3.23 1.64
CA TRP A 219 -1.42 -4.03 2.82
C TRP A 219 -2.49 -3.80 3.88
N GLY A 220 -3.47 -4.70 3.90
CA GLY A 220 -4.38 -4.90 5.04
C GLY A 220 -3.82 -5.93 6.01
N TYR A 221 -4.01 -5.70 7.32
CA TYR A 221 -3.72 -6.70 8.36
C TYR A 221 -4.99 -7.25 9.03
N ASP A 222 -6.15 -6.91 8.51
CA ASP A 222 -7.47 -7.39 8.90
C ASP A 222 -7.73 -8.88 8.63
N GLY A 223 -6.88 -9.54 7.83
CA GLY A 223 -6.88 -11.01 7.71
C GLY A 223 -6.33 -11.74 8.96
N THR A 224 -5.75 -11.01 9.91
CA THR A 224 -5.11 -11.57 11.12
C THR A 224 -6.14 -12.13 12.10
N ILE A 225 -5.74 -13.14 12.88
CA ILE A 225 -6.54 -13.70 13.97
C ILE A 225 -7.09 -12.58 14.89
N GLY A 226 -8.41 -12.54 15.04
CA GLY A 226 -9.13 -11.58 15.88
C GLY A 226 -9.37 -10.21 15.25
N GLU A 227 -9.11 -10.02 13.96
CA GLU A 227 -9.60 -8.86 13.19
C GLU A 227 -10.97 -9.14 12.54
N TYR A 228 -11.56 -8.13 11.92
CA TYR A 228 -12.88 -8.26 11.29
C TYR A 228 -12.88 -9.11 10.01
N GLY A 229 -11.75 -9.22 9.33
CA GLY A 229 -11.54 -10.06 8.14
C GLY A 229 -10.81 -11.37 8.45
N ASP A 230 -10.75 -11.78 9.72
CA ASP A 230 -9.93 -12.89 10.21
C ASP A 230 -10.02 -14.14 9.31
N THR A 231 -8.90 -14.48 8.67
CA THR A 231 -8.71 -15.70 7.86
C THR A 231 -7.79 -16.72 8.52
N GLY A 232 -7.38 -16.50 9.76
CA GLY A 232 -6.45 -17.34 10.51
C GLY A 232 -4.97 -16.96 10.39
N LEU A 233 -4.65 -15.83 9.73
CA LEU A 233 -3.26 -15.37 9.59
C LEU A 233 -2.69 -14.91 10.92
N ARG A 234 -1.39 -15.16 11.14
CA ARG A 234 -0.68 -14.65 12.33
C ARG A 234 0.07 -13.36 12.01
N PRO A 235 0.28 -12.48 13.01
CA PRO A 235 1.01 -11.22 12.82
C PRO A 235 2.39 -11.39 12.14
N ASP A 236 3.14 -12.43 12.51
CA ASP A 236 4.49 -12.67 11.98
C ASP A 236 4.52 -12.94 10.47
N LEU A 237 3.42 -13.42 9.88
CA LEU A 237 3.34 -13.62 8.43
C LEU A 237 3.45 -12.29 7.68
N HIS A 238 2.89 -11.20 8.19
CA HIS A 238 2.99 -9.89 7.54
C HIS A 238 4.45 -9.40 7.46
N LEU A 239 5.27 -9.74 8.45
CA LEU A 239 6.71 -9.42 8.45
C LEU A 239 7.46 -10.26 7.41
N GLN A 240 7.12 -11.55 7.28
CA GLN A 240 7.67 -12.43 6.25
C GLN A 240 7.30 -11.94 4.85
N MET A 241 6.03 -11.57 4.64
CA MET A 241 5.52 -10.99 3.39
C MET A 241 6.23 -9.68 3.05
N ALA A 242 6.43 -8.78 4.03
CA ALA A 242 7.17 -7.53 3.81
C ALA A 242 8.61 -7.79 3.36
N GLY A 243 9.29 -8.75 3.98
CA GLY A 243 10.62 -9.17 3.57
C GLY A 243 10.66 -9.74 2.15
N GLU A 244 9.70 -10.60 1.79
CA GLU A 244 9.62 -11.24 0.48
C GLU A 244 9.26 -10.26 -0.64
N ILE A 245 8.28 -9.37 -0.42
CA ILE A 245 7.88 -8.35 -1.40
C ILE A 245 9.00 -7.33 -1.59
N LYS A 246 9.72 -6.94 -0.53
CA LYS A 246 10.91 -6.09 -0.66
C LYS A 246 12.01 -6.77 -1.49
N LYS A 247 12.30 -8.07 -1.23
CA LYS A 247 13.24 -8.85 -2.05
C LYS A 247 12.81 -8.89 -3.52
N LEU A 248 11.52 -9.13 -3.77
CA LEU A 248 10.93 -9.11 -5.11
C LEU A 248 11.13 -7.75 -5.79
N ALA A 249 10.81 -6.65 -5.09
CA ALA A 249 10.98 -5.29 -5.61
C ALA A 249 12.43 -4.98 -5.97
N ASN A 250 13.40 -5.40 -5.14
CA ASN A 250 14.83 -5.26 -5.44
C ASN A 250 15.21 -5.96 -6.77
N VAL A 251 14.59 -7.11 -7.07
CA VAL A 251 14.87 -7.89 -8.27
C VAL A 251 14.19 -7.31 -9.51
N VAL A 252 12.92 -6.92 -9.44
CA VAL A 252 12.13 -6.59 -10.64
C VAL A 252 12.03 -5.09 -10.94
N CYS A 253 12.13 -4.24 -9.91
CA CYS A 253 11.90 -2.79 -10.02
C CYS A 253 12.95 -1.94 -9.29
N SER A 254 14.15 -2.48 -9.08
CA SER A 254 15.27 -1.79 -8.40
C SER A 254 14.91 -1.25 -7.01
N GLY A 255 14.04 -1.96 -6.28
CA GLY A 255 13.66 -1.62 -4.91
C GLY A 255 12.50 -0.62 -4.78
N ARG A 256 11.93 -0.17 -5.92
CA ARG A 256 10.80 0.77 -5.96
C ARG A 256 9.52 0.10 -5.47
N LEU A 257 9.21 0.30 -4.20
CA LEU A 257 8.09 -0.30 -3.47
C LEU A 257 7.35 0.75 -2.63
N ILE A 258 6.02 0.76 -2.72
CA ILE A 258 5.14 1.56 -1.85
C ILE A 258 4.24 0.59 -1.10
N ILE A 259 4.29 0.61 0.22
CA ILE A 259 3.32 -0.07 1.08
C ILE A 259 2.22 0.93 1.41
N ILE A 260 1.00 0.62 1.01
CA ILE A 260 -0.19 1.42 1.30
C ILE A 260 -0.95 0.69 2.39
N LEU A 261 -1.14 1.35 3.54
CA LEU A 261 -1.98 0.79 4.59
C LEU A 261 -3.42 0.64 4.06
N CYS A 262 -4.04 -0.53 4.22
CA CYS A 262 -5.45 -0.77 3.87
C CYS A 262 -6.23 -1.15 5.13
N GLY A 263 -6.88 -2.31 5.16
CA GLY A 263 -7.67 -2.78 6.29
C GLY A 263 -6.89 -3.09 7.57
N GLY A 264 -7.63 -3.25 8.66
CA GLY A 264 -7.12 -3.56 10.01
C GLY A 264 -7.62 -2.54 11.03
N SER A 265 -8.16 -3.00 12.16
CA SER A 265 -8.78 -2.16 13.17
C SER A 265 -8.04 -2.15 14.50
N ARG A 266 -7.29 -3.23 14.78
CA ARG A 266 -6.64 -3.43 16.06
C ARG A 266 -5.40 -2.56 16.19
N ARG A 267 -5.44 -1.69 17.20
CA ARG A 267 -4.35 -0.78 17.57
C ARG A 267 -3.11 -1.53 18.04
N ASP A 268 -3.25 -2.65 18.73
CA ASP A 268 -2.11 -3.45 19.19
C ASP A 268 -1.35 -4.10 18.02
N TYR A 269 -2.06 -4.58 17.00
CA TYR A 269 -1.43 -5.04 15.75
C TYR A 269 -0.80 -3.90 14.96
N ALA A 270 -1.44 -2.72 14.85
CA ALA A 270 -0.83 -1.55 14.22
C ALA A 270 0.52 -1.21 14.88
N ASN A 271 0.56 -1.10 16.21
CA ASN A 271 1.77 -0.82 16.98
C ASN A 271 2.84 -1.91 16.84
N PHE A 272 2.43 -3.17 16.71
CA PHE A 272 3.39 -4.27 16.54
C PHE A 272 3.96 -4.31 15.12
N LEU A 273 3.11 -4.25 14.10
CA LEU A 273 3.45 -4.52 12.70
C LEU A 273 4.09 -3.33 12.00
N ILE A 274 3.50 -2.14 12.10
CA ILE A 274 3.89 -0.98 11.29
C ILE A 274 5.37 -0.58 11.54
N PRO A 275 5.84 -0.38 12.79
CA PRO A 275 7.24 -0.04 13.02
C PRO A 275 8.22 -1.10 12.51
N ARG A 276 7.85 -2.39 12.60
CA ARG A 276 8.68 -3.51 12.13
C ARG A 276 8.74 -3.56 10.61
N ILE A 277 7.61 -3.36 9.92
CA ILE A 277 7.57 -3.29 8.45
C ILE A 277 8.38 -2.10 7.93
N ILE A 278 8.25 -0.93 8.55
CA ILE A 278 9.04 0.25 8.19
C ILE A 278 10.54 0.00 8.43
N THR A 279 10.89 -0.69 9.53
CA THR A 279 12.28 -1.11 9.76
C THR A 279 12.78 -2.04 8.66
N ILE A 280 11.97 -3.03 8.25
CA ILE A 280 12.29 -3.91 7.11
C ILE A 280 12.51 -3.10 5.84
N LEU A 281 11.71 -2.06 5.56
CA LEU A 281 11.90 -1.17 4.41
C LEU A 281 13.19 -0.35 4.48
N ALA A 282 13.52 0.20 5.65
CA ALA A 282 14.70 1.03 5.87
C ALA A 282 16.02 0.24 5.92
N ASP A 283 15.96 -1.06 6.23
CA ASP A 283 17.16 -1.89 6.37
C ASP A 283 17.84 -2.15 5.03
N LYS A 284 19.17 -2.09 4.99
CA LYS A 284 19.92 -2.02 3.74
C LYS A 284 19.97 -3.35 2.96
N TYR A 285 19.70 -4.50 3.59
CA TYR A 285 19.84 -5.82 2.96
C TYR A 285 18.98 -6.89 3.65
N THR A 286 17.93 -7.38 2.99
CA THR A 286 17.37 -8.72 3.26
C THR A 286 17.81 -9.68 2.17
N THR A 287 19.09 -10.03 2.16
CA THR A 287 19.56 -11.30 1.58
C THR A 287 19.97 -12.22 2.73
N GLN A 288 19.02 -12.54 3.60
CA GLN A 288 19.07 -13.83 4.28
C GLN A 288 18.11 -14.74 3.51
N SER A 289 18.70 -15.70 2.80
CA SER A 289 18.04 -16.95 2.44
C SER A 289 17.52 -17.56 3.74
N PHE A 290 16.20 -17.73 3.85
CA PHE A 290 15.62 -18.67 4.81
C PHE A 290 15.52 -20.02 4.11
N ASP A 291 16.64 -20.49 3.58
CA ASP A 291 16.84 -21.88 3.21
C ASP A 291 17.77 -22.46 4.28
N ASP A 292 17.38 -23.61 4.83
CA ASP A 292 17.97 -24.41 5.91
C ASP A 292 17.40 -24.20 7.34
N VAL A 293 16.16 -24.70 7.57
CA VAL A 293 15.84 -25.73 8.58
C VAL A 293 14.71 -26.63 8.05
#